data_AF-A0A8I0VI66-F1
#
_entry.id   AF-A0A8I0VI66-F1
#
_cell.length_a   1.000
_cell.length_b   1.000
_cell.length_c   1.000
_cell.angle_alpha   90.00
_cell.angle_beta   90.00
_cell.angle_gamma   90.00
#
_symmetry.space_group_name_H-M   'P 1'
#
loop_
_entity.id
_entity.type
_entity.pdbx_description
1 polymer ?
#
loop_
_entity_poly.entity_id
_entity_poly.type
_entity_poly.pdbx_seq_one_letter_code
_entity_poly.pdbx_strand_id
1 'polypeptide(L)'
;MDTFAPPPQNFFESPNGAGSQLPNVGKIIFRRSWQGQTIDVVDEVGGTRAMYFMSRLIQSRMDPTDPLRLVLPYSRHMMASLLLLDTGYPKTILMIGLGGGSLAKFILHHFPEARLVVVEVDEGMESLARTFFGLPQNPRLTIHIADGAIYMHNASDARYDLILVDAFNHDGMAPTVYARQFFMAAKKLVTPTGVIAVNMSKSEGTVYNEISKTLKTLFPNGLLRLPVRASRNEILLCCARAITQTDWERGTHHAKTLEPRLSLEFGQFLGDMRRSSSPFWSRGINF
;
A
#
# COMPACT_ATOMS: atom_id res chain seq x y z
N MET A 1 26.06 -14.23 0.35
CA MET A 1 26.23 -13.24 -0.73
C MET A 1 25.70 -13.92 -1.97
N ASP A 2 24.40 -13.80 -2.21
CA ASP A 2 23.76 -14.48 -3.34
C ASP A 2 23.70 -13.48 -4.49
N THR A 3 24.52 -13.74 -5.50
CA THR A 3 24.61 -12.96 -6.72
C THR A 3 23.32 -13.13 -7.52
N PHE A 4 22.63 -12.02 -7.78
CA PHE A 4 21.45 -11.94 -8.63
C PHE A 4 21.74 -12.46 -10.03
N ALA A 5 21.17 -13.61 -10.41
CA ALA A 5 21.14 -14.04 -11.79
C ALA A 5 20.03 -13.28 -12.56
N PRO A 6 20.31 -12.72 -13.76
CA PRO A 6 19.28 -12.04 -14.53
C PRO A 6 18.24 -13.04 -15.08
N PRO A 7 16.94 -12.69 -15.09
CA PRO A 7 15.88 -13.54 -15.63
C PRO A 7 15.91 -13.63 -17.17
N PRO A 8 15.21 -14.62 -17.77
CA PRO A 8 15.25 -14.91 -19.21
C PRO A 8 14.71 -13.75 -20.08
N GLN A 9 15.33 -13.57 -21.25
CA GLN A 9 15.22 -12.42 -22.15
C GLN A 9 13.84 -12.22 -22.84
N ASN A 10 12.88 -13.12 -22.68
CA ASN A 10 11.69 -13.18 -23.54
C ASN A 10 10.50 -12.31 -23.08
N PHE A 11 10.66 -11.44 -22.09
CA PHE A 11 9.64 -10.45 -21.67
C PHE A 11 10.01 -9.00 -21.96
N PHE A 12 11.16 -8.76 -22.60
CA PHE A 12 11.65 -7.41 -22.87
C PHE A 12 11.32 -7.03 -24.30
N GLU A 13 10.25 -6.24 -24.51
CA GLU A 13 10.22 -5.37 -25.68
C GLU A 13 11.43 -4.41 -25.60
N SER A 14 12.13 -4.29 -26.72
CA SER A 14 13.36 -3.48 -26.84
C SER A 14 13.08 -2.02 -26.45
N PRO A 15 13.97 -1.35 -25.68
CA PRO A 15 13.62 -0.14 -24.96
C PRO A 15 13.71 1.09 -25.87
N ASN A 16 12.57 1.63 -26.30
CA ASN A 16 12.52 3.03 -26.74
C ASN A 16 12.69 3.95 -25.51
N GLY A 17 13.94 4.23 -25.11
CA GLY A 17 14.27 5.28 -24.12
C GLY A 17 15.14 4.88 -22.93
N ALA A 18 15.60 3.63 -22.79
CA ALA A 18 16.59 3.28 -21.77
C ALA A 18 17.91 4.01 -22.06
N GLY A 19 18.48 4.68 -21.03
CA GLY A 19 19.64 5.56 -21.20
C GLY A 19 19.30 7.03 -21.43
N SER A 20 18.04 7.39 -21.63
CA SER A 20 17.60 8.79 -21.61
C SER A 20 17.52 9.34 -20.18
N GLN A 21 17.66 10.66 -20.02
CA GLN A 21 17.46 11.34 -18.73
C GLN A 21 16.02 11.85 -18.63
N LEU A 22 15.43 11.73 -17.44
CA LEU A 22 14.34 12.62 -17.05
C LEU A 22 14.97 13.89 -16.48
N PRO A 23 14.82 15.06 -17.15
CA PRO A 23 15.47 16.30 -16.73
C PRO A 23 15.21 16.60 -15.25
N ASN A 24 16.28 16.86 -14.50
CA ASN A 24 16.25 17.15 -13.06
C ASN A 24 15.71 16.02 -12.15
N VAL A 25 15.51 14.80 -12.66
CA VAL A 25 15.05 13.65 -11.87
C VAL A 25 16.13 12.57 -11.79
N GLY A 26 16.60 12.05 -12.92
CA GLY A 26 17.54 10.93 -12.94
C GLY A 26 17.66 10.21 -14.28
N LYS A 27 18.38 9.09 -14.27
CA LYS A 27 18.62 8.24 -15.44
C LYS A 27 17.52 7.18 -15.56
N ILE A 28 16.85 7.11 -16.70
CA ILE A 28 15.91 6.02 -17.00
C ILE A 28 16.72 4.75 -17.27
N ILE A 29 16.55 3.75 -16.41
CA ILE A 29 17.22 2.44 -16.54
C ILE A 29 16.33 1.38 -17.17
N PHE A 30 15.01 1.60 -17.17
CA PHE A 30 14.04 0.74 -17.83
C PHE A 30 12.79 1.53 -18.19
N ARG A 31 12.18 1.19 -19.32
CA ARG A 31 10.91 1.76 -19.78
C ARG A 31 10.10 0.68 -20.47
N ARG A 32 8.80 0.63 -20.19
CA ARG A 32 7.81 -0.13 -20.95
C ARG A 32 6.52 0.65 -21.11
N SER A 33 5.64 0.14 -21.97
CA SER A 33 4.28 0.65 -22.10
C SER A 33 3.28 -0.35 -21.52
N TRP A 34 2.24 0.15 -20.88
CA TRP A 34 1.11 -0.65 -20.40
C TRP A 34 -0.15 0.19 -20.51
N GLN A 35 -1.19 -0.35 -21.16
CA GLN A 35 -2.45 0.36 -21.46
C GLN A 35 -2.24 1.74 -22.12
N GLY A 36 -1.25 1.86 -23.00
CA GLY A 36 -0.93 3.11 -23.71
C GLY A 36 -0.15 4.14 -22.89
N GLN A 37 0.22 3.84 -21.64
CA GLN A 37 1.00 4.72 -20.77
C GLN A 37 2.41 4.20 -20.55
N THR A 38 3.37 5.10 -20.32
CA THR A 38 4.75 4.70 -20.01
C THR A 38 4.91 4.38 -18.52
N ILE A 39 5.69 3.33 -18.26
CA ILE A 39 6.18 2.96 -16.93
C ILE A 39 7.71 3.05 -16.99
N ASP A 40 8.26 3.98 -16.23
CA ASP A 40 9.70 4.27 -16.21
C ASP A 40 10.29 3.86 -14.86
N VAL A 41 11.41 3.14 -14.88
CA VAL A 41 12.26 2.94 -13.70
C VAL A 41 13.47 3.86 -13.84
N VAL A 42 13.70 4.65 -12.79
CA VAL A 42 14.65 5.75 -12.79
C VAL A 42 15.58 5.63 -11.60
N ASP A 43 16.89 5.67 -11.84
CA ASP A 43 17.88 5.94 -10.81
C ASP A 43 17.98 7.46 -10.64
N GLU A 44 17.47 7.96 -9.51
CA GLU A 44 17.36 9.39 -9.23
C GLU A 44 18.70 9.97 -8.79
N VAL A 45 18.90 11.26 -9.06
CA VAL A 45 20.10 12.02 -8.64
C VAL A 45 20.27 12.01 -7.10
N GLY A 46 19.19 11.81 -6.35
CA GLY A 46 19.19 11.66 -4.88
C GLY A 46 19.53 10.26 -4.36
N GLY A 47 19.95 9.33 -5.22
CA GLY A 47 20.38 7.98 -4.83
C GLY A 47 19.25 6.98 -4.59
N THR A 48 17.99 7.38 -4.78
CA THR A 48 16.86 6.44 -4.75
C THR A 48 16.53 5.91 -6.14
N ARG A 49 15.89 4.74 -6.19
CA ARG A 49 15.30 4.19 -7.40
C ARG A 49 13.79 4.35 -7.34
N ALA A 50 13.19 4.92 -8.37
CA ALA A 50 11.76 5.16 -8.42
C ALA A 50 11.10 4.61 -9.68
N MET A 51 9.82 4.28 -9.55
CA MET A 51 8.95 3.93 -10.65
C MET A 51 7.97 5.07 -10.89
N TYR A 52 7.89 5.52 -12.15
CA TYR A 52 7.02 6.60 -12.59
C TYR A 52 6.01 6.09 -13.62
N PHE A 53 4.77 6.55 -13.51
CA PHE A 53 3.83 6.52 -14.63
C PHE A 53 3.89 7.84 -15.40
N MET A 54 3.84 7.75 -16.73
CA MET A 54 3.86 8.90 -17.65
C MET A 54 5.04 9.85 -17.39
N SER A 55 6.16 9.31 -16.89
CA SER A 55 7.36 10.07 -16.48
C SER A 55 7.10 11.17 -15.42
N ARG A 56 5.98 11.14 -14.68
CA ARG A 56 5.58 12.23 -13.77
C ARG A 56 5.03 11.74 -12.43
N LEU A 57 4.21 10.70 -12.44
CA LEU A 57 3.53 10.23 -11.24
C LEU A 57 4.37 9.15 -10.56
N ILE A 58 4.91 9.46 -9.37
CA ILE A 58 5.66 8.47 -8.58
C ILE A 58 4.68 7.41 -8.07
N GLN A 59 4.93 6.16 -8.46
CA GLN A 59 4.17 4.99 -8.00
C GLN A 59 4.90 4.26 -6.88
N SER A 60 6.21 4.11 -7.02
CA SER A 60 7.04 3.46 -6.00
C SER A 60 8.42 4.11 -5.93
N ARG A 61 9.06 4.02 -4.76
CA ARG A 61 10.43 4.48 -4.54
C ARG A 61 11.10 3.58 -3.51
N MET A 62 12.37 3.28 -3.74
CA MET A 62 13.22 2.43 -2.92
C MET A 62 14.59 3.08 -2.76
N ASP A 63 15.17 2.96 -1.57
CA ASP A 63 16.59 3.21 -1.37
C ASP A 63 17.37 1.92 -1.69
N PRO A 64 18.23 1.90 -2.72
CA PRO A 64 19.04 0.72 -3.06
C PRO A 64 20.01 0.31 -1.95
N THR A 65 20.40 1.22 -1.05
CA THR A 65 21.31 0.95 0.08
C THR A 65 20.57 0.42 1.31
N ASP A 66 19.26 0.70 1.40
CA ASP A 66 18.36 0.14 2.41
C ASP A 66 17.03 -0.27 1.75
N PRO A 67 16.99 -1.41 1.04
CA PRO A 67 15.84 -1.83 0.22
C PRO A 67 14.56 -2.14 1.01
N LEU A 68 14.67 -2.25 2.34
CA LEU A 68 13.55 -2.49 3.25
C LEU A 68 12.94 -1.20 3.77
N ARG A 69 13.65 -0.07 3.68
CA ARG A 69 13.14 1.23 4.07
C ARG A 69 11.93 1.62 3.23
N LEU A 70 10.81 1.87 3.91
CA LEU A 70 9.63 2.48 3.31
C LEU A 70 9.88 3.97 3.05
N VAL A 71 10.36 4.29 1.83
CA VAL A 71 10.74 5.66 1.42
C VAL A 71 9.53 6.58 1.28
N LEU A 72 8.43 6.09 0.70
CA LEU A 72 7.22 6.90 0.50
C LEU A 72 6.43 7.01 1.81
N PRO A 73 6.11 8.23 2.28
CA PRO A 73 5.43 8.41 3.57
C PRO A 73 4.12 7.63 3.71
N TYR A 74 3.28 7.58 2.68
CA TYR A 74 2.00 6.86 2.77
C TYR A 74 2.19 5.38 3.11
N SER A 75 3.23 4.73 2.56
CA SER A 75 3.50 3.31 2.80
C SER A 75 3.85 3.04 4.28
N ARG A 76 4.57 3.98 4.93
CA ARG A 76 4.80 3.97 6.38
C ARG A 76 3.49 4.11 7.16
N HIS A 77 2.61 5.01 6.72
CA HIS A 77 1.32 5.26 7.38
C HIS A 77 0.35 4.08 7.22
N MET A 78 0.41 3.32 6.12
CA MET A 78 -0.39 2.10 5.96
C MET A 78 -0.06 1.05 7.03
N MET A 79 1.17 1.01 7.53
CA MET A 79 1.58 0.11 8.63
C MET A 79 1.03 0.54 9.99
N ALA A 80 0.40 1.73 10.12
CA ALA A 80 -0.33 2.10 11.33
C ALA A 80 -1.51 1.14 11.62
N SER A 81 -1.98 0.39 10.63
CA SER A 81 -2.95 -0.69 10.78
C SER A 81 -2.52 -1.75 11.80
N LEU A 82 -1.21 -2.00 11.96
CA LEU A 82 -0.67 -2.93 12.94
C LEU A 82 -1.03 -2.54 14.38
N LEU A 83 -1.18 -1.24 14.66
CA LEU A 83 -1.55 -0.75 15.99
C LEU A 83 -2.98 -1.14 16.40
N LEU A 84 -3.82 -1.49 15.42
CA LEU A 84 -5.24 -1.79 15.60
C LEU A 84 -5.54 -3.29 15.60
N LEU A 85 -4.55 -4.14 15.30
CA LEU A 85 -4.65 -5.59 15.42
C LEU A 85 -4.55 -6.02 16.89
N ASP A 86 -5.12 -7.16 17.26
CA ASP A 86 -5.09 -7.64 18.66
C ASP A 86 -3.68 -7.97 19.17
N THR A 87 -2.79 -8.40 18.28
CA THR A 87 -1.40 -8.80 18.59
C THR A 87 -0.37 -7.83 18.05
N GLY A 88 -0.72 -7.00 17.06
CA GLY A 88 0.24 -6.23 16.27
C GLY A 88 1.04 -7.03 15.24
N TYR A 89 0.80 -8.35 15.14
CA TYR A 89 1.49 -9.26 14.22
C TYR A 89 0.45 -10.00 13.35
N PRO A 90 0.17 -9.51 12.12
CA PRO A 90 -0.75 -10.18 11.20
C PRO A 90 -0.17 -11.51 10.70
N LYS A 91 -1.02 -12.53 10.52
CA LYS A 91 -0.65 -13.85 9.98
C LYS A 91 -1.10 -14.03 8.54
N THR A 92 -2.27 -13.51 8.17
CA THR A 92 -2.77 -13.56 6.79
C THR A 92 -3.02 -12.15 6.27
N ILE A 93 -2.34 -11.79 5.19
CA ILE A 93 -2.37 -10.45 4.61
C ILE A 93 -2.79 -10.53 3.15
N LEU A 94 -3.73 -9.69 2.76
CA LEU A 94 -4.06 -9.42 1.37
C LEU A 94 -3.59 -8.02 1.00
N MET A 95 -2.94 -7.86 -0.14
CA MET A 95 -2.54 -6.57 -0.68
C MET A 95 -3.09 -6.42 -2.11
N ILE A 96 -3.83 -5.35 -2.36
CA ILE A 96 -4.32 -4.99 -3.70
C ILE A 96 -3.42 -3.89 -4.24
N GLY A 97 -2.71 -4.19 -5.32
CA GLY A 97 -1.59 -3.41 -5.87
C GLY A 97 -0.25 -3.90 -5.34
N LEU A 98 0.71 -4.14 -6.23
CA LEU A 98 2.09 -4.51 -5.89
C LEU A 98 3.04 -3.31 -5.95
N GLY A 99 2.92 -2.51 -7.01
CA GLY A 99 3.89 -1.46 -7.34
C GLY A 99 5.32 -2.00 -7.40
N GLY A 100 6.28 -1.27 -6.82
CA GLY A 100 7.67 -1.75 -6.67
C GLY A 100 7.87 -2.79 -5.55
N GLY A 101 6.80 -3.24 -4.88
CA GLY A 101 6.87 -4.28 -3.86
C GLY A 101 7.42 -3.82 -2.50
N SER A 102 7.50 -2.52 -2.21
CA SER A 102 8.07 -2.00 -0.95
C SER A 102 7.34 -2.53 0.29
N LEU A 103 6.00 -2.48 0.31
CA LEU A 103 5.19 -3.04 1.40
C LEU A 103 5.36 -4.56 1.49
N ALA A 104 5.35 -5.27 0.35
CA ALA A 104 5.52 -6.71 0.31
C ALA A 104 6.86 -7.15 0.92
N LYS A 105 7.97 -6.54 0.50
CA LYS A 105 9.31 -6.80 1.04
C LYS A 105 9.38 -6.52 2.53
N PHE A 106 8.87 -5.36 2.96
CA PHE A 106 8.84 -4.95 4.36
C PHE A 106 8.10 -5.98 5.22
N ILE A 107 6.91 -6.40 4.78
CA ILE A 107 6.09 -7.40 5.47
C ILE A 107 6.81 -8.74 5.56
N LEU A 108 7.32 -9.24 4.43
CA LEU A 108 8.00 -10.54 4.38
C LEU A 108 9.25 -10.55 5.27
N HIS A 109 9.96 -9.44 5.39
CA HIS A 109 11.14 -9.34 6.25
C HIS A 109 10.76 -9.28 7.74
N HIS A 110 9.85 -8.37 8.13
CA HIS A 110 9.58 -8.10 9.54
C HIS A 110 8.53 -9.03 10.19
N PHE A 111 7.76 -9.77 9.40
CA PHE A 111 6.74 -10.70 9.87
C PHE A 111 6.98 -12.08 9.26
N PRO A 112 7.90 -12.89 9.83
CA PRO A 112 8.29 -14.19 9.26
C PRO A 112 7.15 -15.20 9.23
N GLU A 113 6.19 -15.08 10.14
CA GLU A 113 5.00 -15.95 10.21
C GLU A 113 3.86 -15.50 9.28
N ALA A 114 3.96 -14.31 8.68
CA ALA A 114 2.90 -13.80 7.81
C ALA A 114 2.94 -14.46 6.43
N ARG A 115 1.78 -14.86 5.94
CA ARG A 115 1.53 -15.18 4.53
C ARG A 115 0.93 -13.95 3.84
N LEU A 116 1.48 -13.61 2.69
CA LEU A 116 1.10 -12.44 1.92
C LEU A 116 0.55 -12.89 0.56
N VAL A 117 -0.69 -12.52 0.30
CA VAL A 117 -1.30 -12.59 -1.03
C VAL A 117 -1.32 -11.20 -1.63
N VAL A 118 -0.83 -11.06 -2.86
CA VAL A 118 -0.88 -9.81 -3.63
C VAL A 118 -1.75 -10.02 -4.85
N VAL A 119 -2.61 -9.06 -5.16
CA VAL A 119 -3.38 -9.01 -6.40
C VAL A 119 -2.93 -7.78 -7.17
N GLU A 120 -2.38 -8.01 -8.35
CA GLU A 120 -1.82 -6.99 -9.22
C GLU A 120 -2.47 -7.09 -10.60
N VAL A 121 -2.88 -5.98 -11.17
CA VAL A 121 -3.59 -5.97 -12.46
C VAL A 121 -2.63 -6.00 -13.64
N ASP A 122 -1.41 -5.51 -13.46
CA ASP A 122 -0.39 -5.41 -14.50
C ASP A 122 0.54 -6.64 -14.50
N GLU A 123 0.42 -7.46 -15.54
CA GLU A 123 1.21 -8.69 -15.74
C GLU A 123 2.72 -8.49 -15.76
N GLY A 124 3.21 -7.30 -16.12
CA GLY A 124 4.63 -6.98 -16.14
C GLY A 124 5.18 -6.47 -14.80
N MET A 125 4.29 -6.15 -13.85
CA MET A 125 4.68 -5.47 -12.60
C MET A 125 5.46 -6.39 -11.67
N GLU A 126 5.12 -7.68 -11.60
CA GLU A 126 5.88 -8.63 -10.79
C GLU A 126 7.34 -8.72 -11.27
N SER A 127 7.56 -8.92 -12.56
CA SER A 127 8.91 -9.00 -13.14
C SER A 127 9.71 -7.72 -12.88
N LEU A 128 9.06 -6.56 -13.01
CA LEU A 128 9.66 -5.25 -12.75
C LEU A 128 10.04 -5.10 -11.27
N ALA A 129 9.14 -5.43 -10.34
CA ALA A 129 9.39 -5.35 -8.90
C ALA A 129 10.54 -6.27 -8.46
N ARG A 130 10.63 -7.48 -9.04
CA ARG A 130 11.73 -8.42 -8.79
C ARG A 130 13.06 -7.90 -9.33
N THR A 131 13.07 -7.48 -10.59
CA THR A 131 14.30 -7.10 -11.31
C THR A 131 14.89 -5.80 -10.79
N PHE A 132 14.06 -4.77 -10.58
CA PHE A 132 14.55 -3.42 -10.30
C PHE A 132 14.42 -3.01 -8.84
N PHE A 133 13.48 -3.60 -8.09
CA PHE A 133 13.18 -3.25 -6.71
C PHE A 133 13.46 -4.38 -5.71
N GLY A 134 14.02 -5.51 -6.15
CA GLY A 134 14.50 -6.57 -5.27
C GLY A 134 13.39 -7.30 -4.51
N LEU A 135 12.18 -7.42 -5.08
CA LEU A 135 11.13 -8.26 -4.50
C LEU A 135 11.60 -9.73 -4.45
N PRO A 136 11.70 -10.37 -3.26
CA PRO A 136 12.28 -11.70 -3.15
C PRO A 136 11.35 -12.78 -3.70
N GLN A 137 11.93 -13.86 -4.21
CA GLN A 137 11.22 -15.13 -4.30
C GLN A 137 11.02 -15.66 -2.89
N ASN A 138 9.77 -15.89 -2.48
CA ASN A 138 9.46 -16.27 -1.10
C ASN A 138 8.24 -17.20 -1.08
N PRO A 139 8.32 -18.38 -0.43
CA PRO A 139 7.19 -19.33 -0.38
C PRO A 139 5.96 -18.79 0.37
N ARG A 140 6.10 -17.71 1.13
CA ARG A 140 4.99 -17.03 1.82
C ARG A 140 4.32 -15.95 0.99
N LEU A 141 4.85 -15.66 -0.21
CA LEU A 141 4.31 -14.66 -1.13
C LEU A 141 3.61 -15.35 -2.30
N THR A 142 2.32 -15.11 -2.44
CA THR A 142 1.55 -15.49 -3.62
C THR A 142 1.13 -14.22 -4.36
N ILE A 143 1.40 -14.13 -5.65
CA ILE A 143 0.99 -13.01 -6.50
C ILE A 143 -0.03 -13.53 -7.52
N HIS A 144 -1.20 -12.91 -7.56
CA HIS A 144 -2.23 -13.16 -8.57
C HIS A 144 -2.27 -11.98 -9.53
N ILE A 145 -2.07 -12.26 -10.82
CA ILE A 145 -2.29 -11.28 -11.88
C ILE A 145 -3.79 -11.25 -12.21
N ALA A 146 -4.52 -10.28 -11.66
CA ALA A 146 -5.97 -10.15 -11.81
C ALA A 146 -6.46 -8.73 -11.43
N ASP A 147 -7.68 -8.38 -11.85
CA ASP A 147 -8.38 -7.23 -11.28
C ASP A 147 -8.74 -7.49 -9.81
N GLY A 148 -8.41 -6.54 -8.94
CA GLY A 148 -8.64 -6.64 -7.50
C GLY A 148 -10.11 -6.82 -7.12
N ALA A 149 -11.04 -6.14 -7.80
CA ALA A 149 -12.47 -6.29 -7.52
C ALA A 149 -13.02 -7.65 -7.95
N ILE A 150 -12.54 -8.19 -9.07
CA ILE A 150 -12.87 -9.55 -9.52
C ILE A 150 -12.34 -10.58 -8.51
N TYR A 151 -11.08 -10.45 -8.08
CA TYR A 151 -10.50 -11.34 -7.07
C TYR A 151 -11.32 -11.33 -5.77
N MET A 152 -11.66 -10.14 -5.29
CA MET A 152 -12.43 -9.98 -4.05
C MET A 152 -13.84 -10.55 -4.16
N HIS A 153 -14.47 -10.47 -5.33
CA HIS A 153 -15.79 -11.06 -5.56
C HIS A 153 -15.76 -12.59 -5.51
N ASN A 154 -14.70 -13.20 -6.07
CA ASN A 154 -14.57 -14.65 -6.20
C ASN A 154 -14.03 -15.32 -4.92
N ALA A 155 -13.37 -14.58 -4.05
CA ALA A 155 -12.91 -15.10 -2.77
C ALA A 155 -14.09 -15.25 -1.79
N SER A 156 -14.54 -16.48 -1.52
CA SER A 156 -15.63 -16.78 -0.59
C SER A 156 -15.14 -17.17 0.82
N ASP A 157 -14.07 -17.97 0.90
CA ASP A 157 -13.69 -18.66 2.15
C ASP A 157 -12.42 -18.13 2.81
N ALA A 158 -11.68 -17.24 2.14
CA ALA A 158 -10.47 -16.65 2.70
C ALA A 158 -10.80 -15.66 3.84
N ARG A 159 -9.94 -15.60 4.86
CA ARG A 159 -10.00 -14.58 5.92
C ARG A 159 -8.62 -13.96 6.16
N TYR A 160 -8.56 -12.64 6.12
CA TYR A 160 -7.34 -11.86 6.26
C TYR A 160 -7.34 -11.04 7.54
N ASP A 161 -6.26 -11.10 8.32
CA ASP A 161 -6.05 -10.22 9.47
C ASP A 161 -5.87 -8.77 9.00
N LEU A 162 -5.22 -8.58 7.86
CA LEU A 162 -4.90 -7.29 7.30
C LEU A 162 -5.16 -7.27 5.79
N ILE A 163 -5.93 -6.29 5.32
CA ILE A 163 -6.09 -5.99 3.90
C ILE A 163 -5.50 -4.62 3.61
N LEU A 164 -4.54 -4.55 2.71
CA LEU A 164 -3.90 -3.31 2.24
C LEU A 164 -4.43 -2.99 0.85
N VAL A 165 -5.00 -1.80 0.67
CA VAL A 165 -5.55 -1.33 -0.60
C VAL A 165 -4.74 -0.13 -1.08
N ASP A 166 -3.91 -0.36 -2.09
CA ASP A 166 -3.00 0.62 -2.69
C ASP A 166 -3.01 0.48 -4.21
N ALA A 167 -4.19 0.72 -4.80
CA ALA A 167 -4.45 0.44 -6.21
C ALA A 167 -4.59 1.74 -7.02
N PHE A 168 -3.46 2.38 -7.29
CA PHE A 168 -3.42 3.54 -8.18
C PHE A 168 -3.04 3.12 -9.60
N ASN A 169 -3.79 3.58 -10.59
CA ASN A 169 -3.41 3.49 -12.00
C ASN A 169 -2.89 4.85 -12.48
N HIS A 170 -2.74 5.00 -13.80
CA HIS A 170 -2.28 6.25 -14.41
C HIS A 170 -3.27 7.42 -14.26
N ASP A 171 -4.56 7.13 -14.06
CA ASP A 171 -5.62 8.12 -13.89
C ASP A 171 -5.92 8.46 -12.41
N GLY A 172 -5.26 7.79 -11.46
CA GLY A 172 -5.50 7.98 -10.03
C GLY A 172 -5.98 6.69 -9.35
N MET A 173 -7.00 6.78 -8.49
CA MET A 173 -7.54 5.61 -7.78
C MET A 173 -8.30 4.70 -8.75
N ALA A 174 -7.93 3.41 -8.82
CA ALA A 174 -8.53 2.46 -9.77
C ALA A 174 -10.05 2.29 -9.55
N PRO A 175 -10.92 2.67 -10.52
CA PRO A 175 -12.36 2.76 -10.28
C PRO A 175 -13.02 1.46 -9.81
N THR A 176 -12.55 0.30 -10.28
CA THR A 176 -13.08 -1.01 -9.88
C THR A 176 -12.78 -1.33 -8.41
N VAL A 177 -11.55 -1.04 -7.96
CA VAL A 177 -11.10 -1.28 -6.57
C VAL A 177 -11.71 -0.29 -5.59
N TYR A 178 -11.94 0.95 -6.02
CA TYR A 178 -12.51 1.97 -5.15
C TYR A 178 -14.05 2.05 -5.24
N ALA A 179 -14.69 1.03 -5.81
CA ALA A 179 -16.15 0.89 -5.82
C ALA A 179 -16.71 0.38 -4.49
N ARG A 180 -17.98 0.68 -4.21
CA ARG A 180 -18.67 0.21 -3.00
C ARG A 180 -18.68 -1.32 -2.87
N GLN A 181 -18.85 -2.01 -3.99
CA GLN A 181 -18.92 -3.47 -4.06
C GLN A 181 -17.61 -4.11 -3.61
N PHE A 182 -16.47 -3.52 -3.99
CA PHE A 182 -15.16 -3.96 -3.53
C PHE A 182 -15.06 -3.91 -2.00
N PHE A 183 -15.43 -2.77 -1.38
CA PHE A 183 -15.35 -2.64 0.08
C PHE A 183 -16.37 -3.51 0.83
N MET A 184 -17.52 -3.81 0.22
CA MET A 184 -18.46 -4.80 0.76
C MET A 184 -17.84 -6.21 0.77
N ALA A 185 -17.13 -6.60 -0.30
CA ALA A 185 -16.39 -7.86 -0.34
C ALA A 185 -15.23 -7.86 0.66
N ALA A 186 -14.46 -6.77 0.75
CA ALA A 186 -13.36 -6.63 1.70
C ALA A 186 -13.82 -6.78 3.15
N LYS A 187 -14.98 -6.20 3.51
CA LYS A 187 -15.58 -6.39 4.83
C LYS A 187 -15.94 -7.84 5.14
N LYS A 188 -16.31 -8.65 4.15
CA LYS A 188 -16.61 -10.08 4.34
C LYS A 188 -15.33 -10.92 4.50
N LEU A 189 -14.24 -10.49 3.86
CA LEU A 189 -12.97 -11.20 3.81
C LEU A 189 -12.02 -10.83 4.96
N VAL A 190 -12.17 -9.66 5.60
CA VAL A 190 -11.40 -9.32 6.79
C VAL A 190 -11.89 -10.13 8.01
N THR A 191 -10.99 -10.54 8.89
CA THR A 191 -11.37 -11.23 10.14
C THR A 191 -12.16 -10.28 11.06
N PRO A 192 -12.94 -10.80 12.04
CA PRO A 192 -13.69 -9.97 12.99
C PRO A 192 -12.82 -8.99 13.80
N THR A 193 -11.52 -9.26 13.91
CA THR A 193 -10.53 -8.42 14.62
C THR A 193 -9.50 -7.81 13.66
N GLY A 194 -9.72 -7.96 12.36
CA GLY A 194 -8.82 -7.48 11.32
C GLY A 194 -9.09 -6.04 10.90
N VAL A 195 -8.16 -5.53 10.09
CA VAL A 195 -8.11 -4.13 9.68
C VAL A 195 -7.95 -4.05 8.17
N ILE A 196 -8.65 -3.11 7.54
CA ILE A 196 -8.43 -2.73 6.14
C ILE A 196 -7.75 -1.36 6.13
N ALA A 197 -6.56 -1.25 5.55
CA ALA A 197 -5.86 0.01 5.36
C ALA A 197 -5.98 0.44 3.89
N VAL A 198 -6.60 1.59 3.65
CA VAL A 198 -6.86 2.11 2.31
C VAL A 198 -6.05 3.37 2.08
N ASN A 199 -5.14 3.35 1.10
CA ASN A 199 -4.47 4.56 0.64
C ASN A 199 -5.43 5.37 -0.23
N MET A 200 -5.82 6.56 0.23
CA MET A 200 -6.72 7.46 -0.48
C MET A 200 -5.97 8.73 -0.87
N SER A 201 -6.35 9.35 -1.99
CA SER A 201 -5.85 10.67 -2.38
C SER A 201 -6.94 11.72 -2.31
N LYS A 202 -6.71 12.80 -1.57
CA LYS A 202 -7.63 13.94 -1.46
C LYS A 202 -7.77 14.74 -2.77
N SER A 203 -6.85 14.60 -3.73
CA SER A 203 -7.02 15.25 -5.04
C SER A 203 -8.14 14.66 -5.88
N GLU A 204 -8.63 13.47 -5.54
CA GLU A 204 -9.71 12.80 -6.27
C GLU A 204 -11.11 13.36 -5.94
N GLY A 205 -11.20 14.44 -5.15
CA GLY A 205 -12.40 15.24 -4.94
C GLY A 205 -13.66 14.41 -4.64
N THR A 206 -14.58 14.37 -5.59
CA THR A 206 -15.85 13.63 -5.49
C THR A 206 -15.65 12.16 -5.19
N VAL A 207 -14.70 11.49 -5.88
CA VAL A 207 -14.42 10.06 -5.70
C VAL A 207 -13.98 9.80 -4.26
N TYR A 208 -13.04 10.60 -3.74
CA TYR A 208 -12.61 10.54 -2.34
C TYR A 208 -13.78 10.67 -1.35
N ASN A 209 -14.71 11.60 -1.61
CA ASN A 209 -15.87 11.84 -0.75
C ASN A 209 -16.87 10.66 -0.77
N GLU A 210 -17.14 10.09 -1.93
CA GLU A 210 -18.05 8.93 -2.09
C GLU A 210 -17.51 7.69 -1.39
N ILE A 211 -16.22 7.41 -1.54
CA ILE A 211 -15.56 6.29 -0.89
C ILE A 211 -15.51 6.51 0.62
N SER A 212 -15.18 7.73 1.07
CA SER A 212 -15.22 8.11 2.49
C SER A 212 -16.60 7.84 3.11
N LYS A 213 -17.68 8.23 2.42
CA LYS A 213 -19.06 7.97 2.87
C LYS A 213 -19.38 6.47 2.88
N THR A 214 -18.92 5.74 1.87
CA THR A 214 -19.08 4.28 1.78
C THR A 214 -18.39 3.58 2.94
N LEU A 215 -17.13 3.89 3.20
CA LEU A 215 -16.37 3.31 4.31
C LEU A 215 -16.97 3.69 5.66
N LYS A 216 -17.45 4.92 5.84
CA LYS A 216 -18.15 5.32 7.07
C LYS A 216 -19.44 4.54 7.27
N THR A 217 -20.18 4.25 6.20
CA THR A 217 -21.41 3.43 6.26
C THR A 217 -21.09 1.97 6.59
N LEU A 218 -20.02 1.43 6.01
CA LEU A 218 -19.61 0.04 6.24
C LEU A 218 -18.96 -0.16 7.62
N PHE A 219 -18.28 0.85 8.16
CA PHE A 219 -17.52 0.79 9.41
C PHE A 219 -17.86 1.97 10.34
N PRO A 220 -19.12 2.10 10.79
CA PRO A 220 -19.61 3.31 11.49
C PRO A 220 -18.79 3.68 12.73
N ASN A 221 -18.35 2.67 13.49
CA ASN A 221 -17.55 2.83 14.72
C ASN A 221 -16.12 2.27 14.58
N GLY A 222 -15.72 1.88 13.38
CA GLY A 222 -14.43 1.23 13.10
C GLY A 222 -13.54 2.04 12.15
N LEU A 223 -13.98 3.21 11.69
CA LEU A 223 -13.23 4.03 10.73
C LEU A 223 -12.36 5.09 11.44
N LEU A 224 -11.05 5.03 11.21
CA LEU A 224 -10.08 6.08 11.55
C LEU A 224 -9.48 6.69 10.29
N ARG A 225 -9.03 7.94 10.41
CA ARG A 225 -8.30 8.66 9.37
C ARG A 225 -6.88 8.93 9.85
N LEU A 226 -5.92 8.80 8.96
CA LEU A 226 -4.53 9.13 9.24
C LEU A 226 -3.99 9.97 8.09
N PRO A 227 -3.98 11.31 8.23
CA PRO A 227 -3.46 12.19 7.19
C PRO A 227 -1.94 12.03 7.05
N VAL A 228 -1.46 11.94 5.82
CA VAL A 228 -0.02 11.89 5.53
C VAL A 228 0.47 13.33 5.40
N ARG A 229 1.40 13.74 6.28
CA ARG A 229 1.90 15.12 6.32
C ARG A 229 2.57 15.51 4.99
N ALA A 230 2.35 16.75 4.58
CA ALA A 230 2.88 17.32 3.33
C ALA A 230 2.53 16.50 2.06
N SER A 231 1.45 15.71 2.11
CA SER A 231 0.92 14.95 0.98
C SER A 231 -0.59 15.12 0.87
N ARG A 232 -1.14 14.76 -0.29
CA ARG A 232 -2.58 14.60 -0.48
C ARG A 232 -3.06 13.19 -0.10
N ASN A 233 -2.16 12.29 0.28
CA ASN A 233 -2.54 10.97 0.77
C ASN A 233 -3.18 11.05 2.16
N GLU A 234 -4.21 10.25 2.37
CA GLU A 234 -4.78 9.96 3.68
C GLU A 234 -5.01 8.44 3.76
N ILE A 235 -4.60 7.83 4.86
CA ILE A 235 -4.86 6.42 5.09
C ILE A 235 -6.16 6.30 5.88
N LEU A 236 -7.14 5.59 5.32
CA LEU A 236 -8.36 5.22 6.02
C LEU A 236 -8.18 3.82 6.59
N LEU A 237 -8.31 3.70 7.90
CA LEU A 237 -8.17 2.43 8.62
C LEU A 237 -9.56 1.98 9.06
N CYS A 238 -9.99 0.84 8.54
CA CYS A 238 -11.32 0.29 8.76
C CYS A 238 -11.21 -0.99 9.61
N CYS A 239 -11.48 -0.87 10.90
CA CYS A 239 -11.60 -2.00 11.81
C CYS A 239 -12.93 -2.71 11.60
N ALA A 240 -12.92 -4.04 11.53
CA ALA A 240 -14.15 -4.84 11.41
C ALA A 240 -15.09 -4.68 12.62
N ARG A 241 -14.53 -4.39 13.80
CA ARG A 241 -15.24 -4.09 15.04
C ARG A 241 -15.15 -2.62 15.43
N ALA A 242 -16.03 -2.19 16.33
CA ALA A 242 -15.96 -0.86 16.93
C ALA A 242 -14.66 -0.68 17.71
N ILE A 243 -14.06 0.51 17.60
CA ILE A 243 -12.84 0.87 18.32
C ILE A 243 -13.20 1.28 19.74
N THR A 244 -12.56 0.65 20.71
CA THR A 244 -12.78 0.87 22.14
C THR A 244 -11.57 1.55 22.79
N GLN A 245 -11.73 1.96 24.05
CA GLN A 245 -10.63 2.47 24.86
C GLN A 245 -9.50 1.44 25.01
N THR A 246 -9.84 0.16 25.16
CA THR A 246 -8.86 -0.95 25.23
C THR A 246 -8.04 -1.07 23.94
N ASP A 247 -8.62 -0.78 22.78
CA ASP A 247 -7.89 -0.79 21.51
C ASP A 247 -6.86 0.35 21.43
N TRP A 248 -7.18 1.52 21.99
CA TRP A 248 -6.23 2.63 22.09
C TRP A 248 -5.08 2.35 23.05
N GLU A 249 -5.34 1.68 24.17
CA GLU A 249 -4.33 1.26 25.14
C GLU A 249 -3.41 0.20 24.53
N ARG A 250 -3.98 -0.80 23.89
CA ARG A 250 -3.26 -1.83 23.13
C ARG A 250 -2.41 -1.22 22.02
N GLY A 251 -2.96 -0.33 21.22
CA GLY A 251 -2.22 0.38 20.17
C GLY A 251 -1.07 1.22 20.72
N THR A 252 -1.21 1.78 21.93
CA THR A 252 -0.11 2.47 22.62
C THR A 252 1.01 1.51 23.00
N HIS A 253 0.67 0.31 23.47
CA HIS A 253 1.65 -0.75 23.76
C HIS A 253 2.35 -1.26 22.48
N HIS A 254 1.58 -1.48 21.41
CA HIS A 254 2.12 -1.87 20.10
C HIS A 254 3.06 -0.81 19.54
N ALA A 255 2.72 0.48 19.63
CA ALA A 255 3.60 1.56 19.20
C ALA A 255 4.96 1.49 19.89
N LYS A 256 4.99 1.38 21.23
CA LYS A 256 6.23 1.27 22.01
C LYS A 256 7.09 0.07 21.63
N THR A 257 6.46 -1.05 21.27
CA THR A 257 7.16 -2.31 20.98
C THR A 257 7.63 -2.40 19.52
N LEU A 258 6.78 -1.95 18.58
CA LEU A 258 7.02 -2.12 17.15
C LEU A 258 7.81 -0.95 16.54
N GLU A 259 7.67 0.28 17.03
CA GLU A 259 8.37 1.46 16.53
C GLU A 259 9.90 1.28 16.45
N PRO A 260 10.60 0.87 17.53
CA PRO A 260 12.06 0.66 17.44
C PRO A 260 12.43 -0.49 16.51
N ARG A 261 11.59 -1.53 16.43
CA ARG A 261 11.84 -2.73 15.60
C ARG A 261 11.65 -2.48 14.11
N LEU A 262 10.69 -1.62 13.76
CA LEU A 262 10.27 -1.34 12.40
C LEU A 262 10.80 0.00 11.87
N SER A 263 11.34 0.83 12.76
CA SER A 263 11.78 2.20 12.46
C SER A 263 10.67 3.05 11.81
N LEU A 264 9.46 2.97 12.38
CA LEU A 264 8.24 3.68 11.94
C LEU A 264 7.66 4.54 13.07
N GLU A 265 7.14 5.72 12.75
CA GLU A 265 6.68 6.74 13.71
C GLU A 265 5.32 6.43 14.35
N PHE A 266 5.14 5.22 14.89
CA PHE A 266 3.86 4.73 15.38
C PHE A 266 3.25 5.55 16.52
N GLY A 267 4.06 6.08 17.44
CA GLY A 267 3.57 7.00 18.47
C GLY A 267 2.95 8.26 17.86
N GLN A 268 3.57 8.80 16.81
CA GLN A 268 3.04 9.94 16.07
C GLN A 268 1.74 9.57 15.33
N PHE A 269 1.73 8.45 14.60
CA PHE A 269 0.54 8.00 13.85
C PHE A 269 -0.66 7.79 14.79
N LEU A 270 -0.44 7.19 15.96
CA LEU A 270 -1.49 7.01 16.98
C LEU A 270 -2.06 8.35 17.46
N GLY A 271 -1.19 9.34 17.71
CA GLY A 271 -1.60 10.68 18.10
C GLY A 271 -2.37 11.41 17.00
N ASP A 272 -1.93 11.30 15.75
CA ASP A 272 -2.60 11.88 14.58
C ASP A 272 -3.99 11.24 14.38
N MET A 273 -4.11 9.91 14.50
CA MET A 273 -5.40 9.21 14.45
C MET A 273 -6.36 9.68 15.54
N ARG A 274 -5.92 9.75 16.81
CA ARG A 274 -6.76 10.22 17.93
C ARG A 274 -7.29 11.64 17.71
N ARG A 275 -6.46 12.55 17.18
CA ARG A 275 -6.87 13.91 16.86
C ARG A 275 -7.94 13.93 15.78
N SER A 276 -7.74 13.16 14.71
CA SER A 276 -8.69 13.10 13.59
C SER A 276 -10.04 12.48 13.95
N SER A 277 -10.07 11.59 14.96
CA SER A 277 -11.29 10.92 15.43
C SER A 277 -12.06 11.71 16.49
N SER A 278 -11.51 12.82 17.00
CA SER A 278 -12.14 13.60 18.08
C SER A 278 -13.29 14.47 17.54
N PRO A 279 -14.49 14.44 18.17
CA PRO A 279 -15.63 15.28 17.78
C PRO A 279 -15.35 16.79 17.83
N PHE A 280 -14.35 17.20 18.61
CA PHE A 280 -13.95 18.61 18.74
C PHE A 280 -13.29 19.15 17.47
N TRP A 281 -12.59 18.30 16.71
CA TRP A 281 -11.85 18.67 15.51
C TRP A 281 -12.60 18.35 14.21
N SER A 282 -13.63 17.48 14.25
CA SER A 282 -14.50 17.21 13.10
C SER A 282 -15.40 18.39 12.71
N ARG A 283 -15.43 19.48 13.49
CA ARG A 283 -16.18 20.72 13.16
C ARG A 283 -15.49 21.60 12.10
N GLY A 284 -14.28 21.26 11.66
CA GLY A 284 -13.51 22.05 10.68
C GLY A 284 -13.64 21.58 9.23
N ILE A 285 -14.40 20.52 8.93
CA ILE A 285 -14.61 20.02 7.57
C ILE A 285 -16.10 20.01 7.30
N ASN A 286 -16.66 21.18 6.98
CA ASN A 286 -17.97 21.27 6.35
C ASN A 286 -17.82 20.95 4.86
N PHE A 287 -18.79 20.20 4.34
CA PHE A 287 -18.92 19.72 2.96
C PHE A 287 -18.91 20.83 1.92
#